data_AF-X0W4G4-F1
#
_entry.id   AF-X0W4G4-F1
#
_cell.length_a   1.000
_cell.length_b   1.000
_cell.length_c   1.000
_cell.angle_alpha   90.00
_cell.angle_beta   90.00
_cell.angle_gamma   90.00
#
_symmetry.space_group_name_H-M   'P 1'
#
loop_
_entity.id
_entity.type
_entity.pdbx_description
1 polymer ?
#
loop_
_entity_poly.entity_id
_entity_poly.type
_entity_poly.pdbx_seq_one_letter_code
_entity_poly.pdbx_strand_id
1 'polypeptide(L)'
;GRSVAEFTSKTFKRADLKDGRVAFTENFKPRKLWDAHTPQNTYHLNLSLLEAGGKVLDVSEPVRFGFREFWIEGRDFFLNGSRIFLSSVPLDNAQVGAAWANYGAARESLERLKSFGINFVYTHNYGCEPGSHLSFAEVLKAADDTGMLVALSQPHFSHYDWEAADADEANGYARHAEFYVRAAGNHPSVVFYSMSHNATGYSEDMNPDMIDGIQNPRDSWALRNSKRASRAAAIVTGLDPGRIVYHHSSGNLGPMHTSNFYA
;
A
#
# COMPACT_ATOMS: atom_id res chain seq x y z
N GLY A 1 12.05 -1.32 25.36
CA GLY A 1 11.54 0.02 24.98
C GLY A 1 10.87 0.68 26.18
N ARG A 2 10.67 2.00 26.16
CA ARG A 2 9.89 2.72 27.20
C ARG A 2 8.40 2.65 26.83
N SER A 3 7.54 2.26 27.77
CA SER A 3 6.08 2.35 27.54
C SER A 3 5.66 3.81 27.39
N VAL A 4 4.86 4.10 26.36
CA VAL A 4 4.39 5.46 26.04
C VAL A 4 2.88 5.61 26.16
N ALA A 5 2.14 4.51 26.12
CA ALA A 5 0.70 4.43 26.34
C ALA A 5 0.31 2.96 26.60
N GLU A 6 -0.78 2.76 27.34
CA GLU A 6 -1.39 1.47 27.59
C GLU A 6 -2.91 1.65 27.56
N PHE A 7 -3.60 0.72 26.91
CA PHE A 7 -5.04 0.77 26.72
C PHE A 7 -5.64 -0.62 26.94
N THR A 8 -6.87 -0.67 27.41
CA THR A 8 -7.63 -1.92 27.56
C THR A 8 -8.99 -1.71 26.92
N SER A 9 -9.34 -2.58 25.98
CA SER A 9 -10.65 -2.55 25.34
C SER A 9 -11.77 -2.94 26.32
N LYS A 10 -13.02 -2.71 25.91
CA LYS A 10 -14.17 -3.30 26.60
C LYS A 10 -14.11 -4.83 26.45
N THR A 11 -14.55 -5.54 27.49
CA THR A 11 -14.76 -6.99 27.43
C THR A 11 -15.70 -7.33 26.26
N PHE A 12 -15.35 -8.36 25.50
CA PHE A 12 -16.14 -8.86 24.38
C PHE A 12 -16.42 -10.35 24.53
N LYS A 13 -17.45 -10.81 23.84
CA LYS A 13 -17.86 -12.21 23.70
C LYS A 13 -17.79 -12.61 22.24
N ARG A 14 -17.91 -13.91 21.97
CA ARG A 14 -17.94 -14.45 20.60
C ARG A 14 -19.00 -13.78 19.70
N ALA A 15 -20.15 -13.43 20.27
CA ALA A 15 -21.24 -12.77 19.55
C ALA A 15 -20.92 -11.33 19.11
N ASP A 16 -19.90 -10.71 19.71
CA ASP A 16 -19.48 -9.34 19.37
C ASP A 16 -18.48 -9.30 18.20
N LEU A 17 -17.99 -10.47 17.76
CA LEU A 17 -17.02 -10.57 16.67
C LEU A 17 -17.71 -10.38 15.32
N LYS A 18 -17.08 -9.60 14.43
CA LYS A 18 -17.45 -9.49 13.01
C LYS A 18 -16.43 -10.25 12.19
N ASP A 19 -16.88 -11.29 11.49
CA ASP A 19 -16.01 -12.19 10.70
C ASP A 19 -14.82 -12.74 11.52
N GLY A 20 -15.07 -13.05 12.80
CA GLY A 20 -14.05 -13.54 13.73
C GLY A 20 -13.08 -12.47 14.25
N ARG A 21 -13.35 -11.18 14.02
CA ARG A 21 -12.50 -10.05 14.42
C ARG A 21 -13.21 -9.13 15.41
N VAL A 22 -12.40 -8.51 16.27
CA VAL A 22 -12.80 -7.38 17.12
C VAL A 22 -11.92 -6.19 16.78
N ALA A 23 -12.49 -4.99 16.82
CA ALA A 23 -11.78 -3.74 16.64
C ALA A 23 -12.20 -2.77 17.76
N PHE A 24 -11.24 -2.00 18.26
CA PHE A 24 -11.48 -0.90 19.18
C PHE A 24 -10.48 0.23 18.87
N THR A 25 -10.84 1.45 19.27
CA THR A 25 -10.07 2.65 18.95
C THR A 25 -9.93 3.51 20.19
N GLU A 26 -8.75 4.08 20.38
CA GLU A 26 -8.43 4.94 21.51
C GLU A 26 -7.82 6.24 21.01
N ASN A 27 -8.06 7.32 21.75
CA ASN A 27 -7.49 8.63 21.43
C ASN A 27 -6.04 8.67 21.91
N PHE A 28 -5.12 8.76 20.96
CA PHE A 28 -3.70 8.89 21.25
C PHE A 28 -3.07 9.93 20.33
N LYS A 29 -2.35 10.89 20.92
CA LYS A 29 -1.57 11.88 20.17
C LYS A 29 -0.09 11.49 20.19
N PRO A 30 0.50 11.02 19.07
CA PRO A 30 1.91 10.69 19.04
C PRO A 30 2.77 11.95 19.21
N ARG A 31 3.85 11.85 20.00
CA ARG A 31 4.83 12.94 20.14
C ARG A 31 5.78 13.06 18.95
N LYS A 32 5.90 11.99 18.16
CA LYS A 32 6.84 11.88 17.04
C LYS A 32 6.12 11.20 15.87
N LEU A 33 6.25 11.76 14.68
CA LEU A 33 5.69 11.20 13.45
C LEU A 33 6.81 10.54 12.65
N TRP A 34 6.47 9.47 11.95
CA TRP A 34 7.34 8.83 10.97
C TRP A 34 7.29 9.63 9.65
N ASP A 35 8.44 9.84 9.03
CA ASP A 35 8.57 10.38 7.67
C ASP A 35 9.92 9.99 7.05
N ALA A 36 10.19 10.50 5.84
CA ALA A 36 11.41 10.23 5.09
C ALA A 36 12.72 10.73 5.76
N HIS A 37 12.62 11.68 6.69
CA HIS A 37 13.75 12.30 7.38
C HIS A 37 13.88 11.84 8.84
N THR A 38 12.81 11.32 9.42
CA THR A 38 12.73 10.81 10.79
C THR A 38 12.21 9.38 10.86
N PRO A 39 12.75 8.43 10.05
CA PRO A 39 12.27 7.06 9.99
C PRO A 39 12.42 6.29 11.31
N GLN A 40 13.29 6.75 12.22
CA GLN A 40 13.45 6.21 13.56
C GLN A 40 12.23 6.39 14.47
N ASN A 41 11.27 7.24 14.09
CA ASN A 41 10.05 7.52 14.86
C ASN A 41 9.02 6.40 14.72
N THR A 42 9.41 5.21 15.16
CA THR A 42 8.58 4.00 15.17
C THR A 42 8.18 3.61 16.59
N TYR A 43 7.10 2.83 16.66
CA TYR A 43 6.48 2.33 17.88
C TYR A 43 6.35 0.81 17.78
N HIS A 44 6.22 0.16 18.94
CA HIS A 44 5.92 -1.26 19.03
C HIS A 44 4.61 -1.43 19.79
N LEU A 45 3.65 -2.11 19.17
CA LEU A 45 2.41 -2.55 19.79
C LEU A 45 2.63 -3.94 20.38
N ASN A 46 2.49 -4.07 21.69
CA ASN A 46 2.35 -5.37 22.34
C ASN A 46 0.86 -5.57 22.63
N LEU A 47 0.28 -6.65 22.11
CA LEU A 47 -1.14 -6.94 22.28
C LEU A 47 -1.29 -8.20 23.13
N SER A 48 -2.06 -8.11 24.21
CA SER A 48 -2.40 -9.24 25.07
C SER A 48 -3.90 -9.48 25.05
N LEU A 49 -4.30 -10.73 24.92
CA LEU A 49 -5.69 -11.16 25.14
C LEU A 49 -5.87 -11.45 26.62
N LEU A 50 -6.86 -10.81 27.24
CA LEU A 50 -7.16 -10.98 28.65
C LEU A 50 -8.49 -11.71 28.84
N GLU A 51 -8.56 -12.56 29.85
CA GLU A 51 -9.82 -13.00 30.44
C GLU A 51 -10.48 -11.82 31.17
N ALA A 52 -11.80 -11.86 31.36
CA ALA A 52 -12.55 -10.80 32.05
C ALA A 52 -12.02 -10.48 33.47
N GLY A 53 -11.36 -11.43 34.14
CA GLY A 53 -10.71 -11.24 35.45
C GLY A 53 -9.31 -10.61 35.39
N GLY A 54 -8.83 -10.21 34.21
CA GLY A 54 -7.51 -9.59 34.00
C GLY A 54 -6.36 -10.59 33.81
N LYS A 55 -6.63 -11.91 33.84
CA LYS A 55 -5.65 -12.94 33.55
C LYS A 55 -5.27 -12.90 32.06
N VAL A 56 -3.97 -12.86 31.76
CA VAL A 56 -3.47 -12.98 30.38
C VAL A 56 -3.74 -14.40 29.85
N LEU A 57 -4.41 -14.48 28.71
CA LEU A 57 -4.71 -15.72 27.99
C LEU A 57 -3.72 -15.96 26.85
N ASP A 58 -3.32 -14.91 26.14
CA ASP A 58 -2.39 -14.96 25.02
C ASP A 58 -1.68 -13.61 24.82
N VAL A 59 -0.54 -13.61 24.15
CA VAL A 59 0.26 -12.41 23.84
C VAL A 59 0.78 -12.52 22.40
N SER A 60 0.56 -11.48 21.60
CA SER A 60 1.09 -11.41 20.25
C SER A 60 2.59 -11.10 20.26
N GLU A 61 3.28 -11.46 19.18
CA GLU A 61 4.57 -10.86 18.88
C GLU A 61 4.44 -9.32 18.76
N PRO A 62 5.46 -8.54 19.17
CA PRO A 62 5.43 -7.10 19.05
C PRO A 62 5.30 -6.66 17.58
N VAL A 63 4.31 -5.81 17.30
CA VAL A 63 4.08 -5.26 15.95
C VAL A 63 4.69 -3.88 15.86
N ARG A 64 5.63 -3.68 14.93
CA ARG A 64 6.25 -2.36 14.67
C ARG A 64 5.36 -1.54 13.74
N PHE A 65 5.21 -0.24 14.03
CA PHE A 65 4.44 0.69 13.22
C PHE A 65 4.93 2.14 13.39
N GLY A 66 4.41 3.07 12.58
CA GLY A 66 4.71 4.51 12.68
C GLY A 66 3.49 5.36 12.36
N PHE A 67 3.38 6.53 13.00
CA PHE A 67 2.29 7.49 12.74
C PHE A 67 2.70 8.47 11.65
N ARG A 68 1.89 8.59 10.61
CA ARG A 68 2.05 9.58 9.54
C ARG A 68 0.70 9.87 8.88
N GLU A 69 0.60 11.02 8.23
CA GLU A 69 -0.46 11.31 7.27
C GLU A 69 0.15 11.58 5.89
N PHE A 70 -0.51 11.11 4.83
CA PHE A 70 -0.09 11.36 3.46
C PHE A 70 -1.33 11.58 2.59
N TRP A 71 -1.36 12.65 1.82
CA TRP A 71 -2.52 13.00 1.00
C TRP A 71 -2.12 13.79 -0.26
N ILE A 72 -3.09 13.96 -1.15
CA ILE A 72 -2.99 14.78 -2.35
C ILE A 72 -3.84 16.04 -2.12
N GLU A 73 -3.27 17.20 -2.42
CA GLU A 73 -4.01 18.46 -2.50
C GLU A 73 -3.68 19.14 -3.82
N GLY A 74 -4.68 19.22 -4.72
CA GLY A 74 -4.47 19.67 -6.09
C GLY A 74 -3.46 18.79 -6.84
N ARG A 75 -2.31 19.37 -7.21
CA ARG A 75 -1.23 18.69 -7.94
C ARG A 75 -0.09 18.18 -7.04
N ASP A 76 -0.21 18.37 -5.73
CA ASP A 76 0.88 18.22 -4.79
C ASP A 76 0.62 17.12 -3.78
N PHE A 77 1.68 16.40 -3.43
CA PHE A 77 1.66 15.44 -2.34
C PHE A 77 2.09 16.11 -1.03
N PHE A 78 1.49 15.68 0.07
CA PHE A 78 1.83 16.13 1.41
C PHE A 78 2.16 14.95 2.30
N LEU A 79 3.21 15.08 3.11
CA LEU A 79 3.59 14.15 4.17
C LEU A 79 3.67 14.94 5.48
N ASN A 80 2.83 14.58 6.46
CA ASN A 80 2.76 15.26 7.77
C ASN A 80 2.63 16.80 7.67
N GLY A 81 1.85 17.30 6.71
CA GLY A 81 1.59 18.73 6.52
C GLY A 81 2.63 19.47 5.67
N SER A 82 3.71 18.80 5.26
CA SER A 82 4.73 19.37 4.39
C SER A 82 4.59 18.86 2.96
N ARG A 83 4.63 19.76 1.98
CA ARG A 83 4.65 19.39 0.56
C ARG A 83 5.90 18.56 0.24
N ILE A 84 5.72 17.48 -0.51
CA ILE A 84 6.79 16.59 -0.96
C ILE A 84 6.68 16.32 -2.46
N PHE A 85 7.82 16.28 -3.14
CA PHE A 85 7.92 15.79 -4.52
C PHE A 85 8.43 14.35 -4.49
N LEU A 86 7.78 13.46 -5.23
CA LEU A 86 8.18 12.06 -5.32
C LEU A 86 9.12 11.86 -6.51
N SER A 87 10.37 11.47 -6.22
CA SER A 87 11.32 10.99 -7.24
C SER A 87 11.36 9.47 -7.15
N SER A 88 11.01 8.81 -8.25
CA SER A 88 10.63 7.39 -8.27
C SER A 88 11.49 6.55 -9.19
N VAL A 89 11.77 5.31 -8.77
CA VAL A 89 12.28 4.23 -9.61
C VAL A 89 11.60 2.91 -9.24
N PRO A 90 11.52 1.94 -10.17
CA PRO A 90 11.12 0.57 -9.81
C PRO A 90 12.10 -0.05 -8.83
N LEU A 91 11.58 -0.85 -7.89
CA LEU A 91 12.38 -1.68 -6.99
C LEU A 91 12.24 -3.16 -7.37
N ASP A 92 13.38 -3.78 -7.68
CA ASP A 92 13.50 -5.14 -8.23
C ASP A 92 14.00 -6.18 -7.22
N ASN A 93 14.30 -5.78 -5.97
CA ASN A 93 14.92 -6.64 -4.97
C ASN A 93 14.18 -7.96 -4.74
N ALA A 94 12.84 -7.95 -4.76
CA ALA A 94 12.03 -9.15 -4.54
C ALA A 94 11.90 -10.03 -5.79
N GLN A 95 12.30 -9.54 -6.97
CA GLN A 95 12.13 -10.21 -8.27
C GLN A 95 13.46 -10.79 -8.79
N VAL A 96 14.59 -10.15 -8.47
CA VAL A 96 15.90 -10.53 -9.02
C VAL A 96 16.50 -11.75 -8.32
N GLY A 97 16.22 -11.95 -7.02
CA GLY A 97 16.67 -13.16 -6.33
C GLY A 97 16.66 -13.06 -4.80
N ALA A 98 16.73 -14.22 -4.13
CA ALA A 98 16.68 -14.31 -2.68
C ALA A 98 17.83 -13.57 -1.99
N ALA A 99 18.97 -13.45 -2.68
CA ALA A 99 20.10 -12.67 -2.21
C ALA A 99 19.74 -11.19 -2.01
N TRP A 100 18.84 -10.61 -2.83
CA TRP A 100 18.46 -9.19 -2.75
C TRP A 100 17.15 -8.94 -1.98
N ALA A 101 16.36 -9.99 -1.75
CA ALA A 101 15.09 -9.94 -1.02
C ALA A 101 15.22 -10.04 0.51
N ASN A 102 16.43 -9.90 1.07
CA ASN A 102 16.64 -9.82 2.52
C ASN A 102 16.89 -8.38 2.99
N TYR A 103 16.81 -8.17 4.31
CA TYR A 103 16.88 -6.85 4.92
C TYR A 103 18.16 -6.09 4.59
N GLY A 104 19.33 -6.73 4.69
CA GLY A 104 20.61 -6.06 4.50
C GLY A 104 20.77 -5.55 3.08
N ALA A 105 20.47 -6.40 2.09
CA ALA A 105 20.53 -6.03 0.68
C ALA A 105 19.46 -4.99 0.30
N ALA A 106 18.22 -5.16 0.78
CA ALA A 106 17.16 -4.18 0.57
C ALA A 106 17.52 -2.82 1.17
N ARG A 107 18.02 -2.79 2.41
CA ARG A 107 18.46 -1.56 3.07
C ARG A 107 19.56 -0.86 2.31
N GLU A 108 20.61 -1.58 1.88
CA GLU A 108 21.69 -1.01 1.07
C GLU A 108 21.14 -0.38 -0.20
N SER A 109 20.29 -1.09 -0.93
CA SER A 109 19.69 -0.59 -2.17
C SER A 109 18.91 0.71 -1.91
N LEU A 110 18.07 0.74 -0.87
CA LEU A 110 17.26 1.90 -0.52
C LEU A 110 18.10 3.10 -0.04
N GLU A 111 19.15 2.86 0.76
CA GLU A 111 20.08 3.91 1.18
C GLU A 111 20.86 4.48 -0.01
N ARG A 112 21.29 3.62 -0.94
CA ARG A 112 21.94 4.02 -2.18
C ARG A 112 21.00 4.87 -3.03
N LEU A 113 19.76 4.44 -3.27
CA LEU A 113 18.75 5.23 -3.99
C LEU A 113 18.55 6.62 -3.35
N LYS A 114 18.42 6.65 -2.02
CA LYS A 114 18.26 7.88 -1.24
C LYS A 114 19.46 8.82 -1.33
N SER A 115 20.68 8.29 -1.47
CA SER A 115 21.91 9.09 -1.58
C SER A 115 21.95 10.02 -2.79
N PHE A 116 21.17 9.73 -3.84
CA PHE A 116 21.07 10.55 -5.04
C PHE A 116 19.65 11.10 -5.29
N GLY A 117 18.82 11.17 -4.24
CA GLY A 117 17.57 11.94 -4.26
C GLY A 117 16.30 11.15 -4.54
N ILE A 118 16.35 9.82 -4.67
CA ILE A 118 15.15 8.99 -4.72
C ILE A 118 14.52 8.91 -3.32
N ASN A 119 13.23 9.18 -3.21
CA ASN A 119 12.48 9.13 -1.96
C ASN A 119 11.20 8.29 -2.05
N PHE A 120 10.92 7.74 -3.23
CA PHE A 120 9.78 6.89 -3.49
C PHE A 120 10.20 5.74 -4.41
N VAL A 121 9.65 4.56 -4.17
CA VAL A 121 9.81 3.40 -5.04
C VAL A 121 8.47 2.71 -5.22
N TYR A 122 8.27 2.02 -6.33
CA TYR A 122 7.19 1.07 -6.49
C TYR A 122 7.75 -0.33 -6.65
N THR A 123 7.11 -1.31 -6.04
CA THR A 123 7.51 -2.71 -6.24
C THR A 123 7.27 -3.07 -7.70
N HIS A 124 8.30 -3.48 -8.42
CA HIS A 124 8.23 -3.64 -9.88
C HIS A 124 7.41 -4.87 -10.34
N ASN A 125 6.77 -5.61 -9.43
CA ASN A 125 5.93 -6.73 -9.80
C ASN A 125 4.62 -6.20 -10.40
N TYR A 126 4.37 -6.53 -11.66
CA TYR A 126 3.17 -6.10 -12.39
C TYR A 126 1.92 -6.91 -12.04
N GLY A 127 2.10 -8.01 -11.31
CA GLY A 127 1.06 -8.83 -10.74
C GLY A 127 1.57 -9.56 -9.51
N CYS A 128 0.76 -10.47 -9.01
CA CYS A 128 1.00 -11.17 -7.74
C CYS A 128 0.83 -12.69 -7.86
N GLU A 129 0.84 -13.24 -9.08
CA GLU A 129 0.75 -14.69 -9.29
C GLU A 129 1.91 -15.42 -8.59
N PRO A 130 1.73 -16.69 -8.19
CA PRO A 130 2.81 -17.46 -7.59
C PRO A 130 4.09 -17.41 -8.43
N GLY A 131 5.20 -16.99 -7.80
CA GLY A 131 6.50 -16.84 -8.48
C GLY A 131 6.77 -15.47 -9.10
N SER A 132 5.80 -14.53 -9.10
CA SER A 132 6.01 -13.15 -9.59
C SER A 132 6.96 -12.32 -8.73
N HIS A 133 7.14 -12.69 -7.46
CA HIS A 133 8.12 -12.16 -6.53
C HIS A 133 8.43 -13.21 -5.46
N LEU A 134 9.47 -12.95 -4.66
CA LEU A 134 9.89 -13.81 -3.55
C LEU A 134 9.22 -13.41 -2.24
N SER A 135 9.60 -12.25 -1.69
CA SER A 135 9.04 -11.72 -0.45
C SER A 135 9.31 -10.23 -0.33
N PHE A 136 8.32 -9.49 0.18
CA PHE A 136 8.44 -8.07 0.50
C PHE A 136 8.66 -7.79 1.99
N ALA A 137 8.58 -8.79 2.86
CA ALA A 137 8.58 -8.57 4.32
C ALA A 137 9.82 -7.79 4.80
N GLU A 138 11.03 -8.25 4.43
CA GLU A 138 12.25 -7.56 4.82
C GLU A 138 12.50 -6.28 4.01
N VAL A 139 11.97 -6.20 2.78
CA VAL A 139 12.04 -4.99 1.93
C VAL A 139 11.24 -3.85 2.54
N LEU A 140 10.00 -4.10 2.95
CA LEU A 140 9.14 -3.09 3.58
C LEU A 140 9.67 -2.68 4.95
N LYS A 141 10.22 -3.62 5.72
CA LYS A 141 10.92 -3.30 6.97
C LYS A 141 12.12 -2.39 6.74
N ALA A 142 12.94 -2.66 5.72
CA ALA A 142 14.04 -1.79 5.33
C ALA A 142 13.55 -0.41 4.85
N ALA A 143 12.43 -0.34 4.12
CA ALA A 143 11.82 0.92 3.71
C ALA A 143 11.37 1.78 4.89
N ASP A 144 10.74 1.19 5.90
CA ASP A 144 10.39 1.89 7.13
C ASP A 144 11.61 2.46 7.85
N ASP A 145 12.70 1.67 7.94
CA ASP A 145 13.93 2.06 8.65
C ASP A 145 14.77 3.10 7.91
N THR A 146 14.64 3.18 6.58
CA THR A 146 15.39 4.12 5.73
C THR A 146 14.60 5.39 5.43
N GLY A 147 13.28 5.38 5.65
CA GLY A 147 12.39 6.49 5.29
C GLY A 147 12.10 6.53 3.79
N MET A 148 12.16 5.38 3.10
CA MET A 148 11.73 5.28 1.71
C MET A 148 10.21 5.15 1.66
N LEU A 149 9.55 5.94 0.82
CA LEU A 149 8.12 5.77 0.54
C LEU A 149 7.93 4.65 -0.49
N VAL A 150 6.89 3.84 -0.34
CA VAL A 150 6.65 2.67 -1.18
C VAL A 150 5.23 2.67 -1.74
N ALA A 151 5.11 2.39 -3.04
CA ALA A 151 3.90 1.83 -3.63
C ALA A 151 4.01 0.31 -3.67
N LEU A 152 3.14 -0.37 -2.93
CA LEU A 152 3.08 -1.83 -2.96
C LEU A 152 2.09 -2.28 -4.03
N SER A 153 2.53 -3.14 -4.94
CA SER A 153 1.68 -3.67 -5.99
C SER A 153 0.58 -4.57 -5.43
N GLN A 154 -0.64 -4.35 -5.89
CA GLN A 154 -1.76 -5.27 -5.66
C GLN A 154 -1.90 -6.27 -6.81
N PRO A 155 -2.63 -7.38 -6.61
CA PRO A 155 -2.92 -8.33 -7.69
C PRO A 155 -3.52 -7.63 -8.92
N HIS A 156 -3.09 -8.07 -10.10
CA HIS A 156 -3.54 -7.50 -11.35
C HIS A 156 -4.94 -8.02 -11.72
N PHE A 157 -5.87 -7.12 -12.07
CA PHE A 157 -7.26 -7.51 -12.33
C PHE A 157 -7.39 -8.49 -13.51
N SER A 158 -6.47 -8.47 -14.48
CA SER A 158 -6.56 -9.36 -15.66
C SER A 158 -6.36 -10.84 -15.34
N HIS A 159 -5.90 -11.19 -14.14
CA HIS A 159 -5.68 -12.58 -13.71
C HIS A 159 -6.94 -13.23 -13.12
N TYR A 160 -8.08 -12.53 -13.22
CA TYR A 160 -9.34 -12.91 -12.61
C TYR A 160 -10.48 -12.81 -13.60
N ASP A 161 -11.50 -13.65 -13.42
CA ASP A 161 -12.75 -13.57 -14.16
C ASP A 161 -13.68 -12.55 -13.51
N TRP A 162 -14.23 -11.63 -14.30
CA TRP A 162 -15.10 -10.55 -13.86
C TRP A 162 -16.49 -10.61 -14.52
N GLU A 163 -16.77 -11.65 -15.30
CA GLU A 163 -18.01 -11.77 -16.07
C GLU A 163 -19.22 -12.13 -15.20
N ALA A 164 -19.02 -12.95 -14.17
CA ALA A 164 -20.08 -13.29 -13.23
C ALA A 164 -20.55 -12.06 -12.43
N ALA A 165 -21.85 -12.01 -12.13
CA ALA A 165 -22.46 -10.88 -11.43
C ALA A 165 -21.92 -10.70 -10.00
N ASP A 166 -21.52 -11.80 -9.36
CA ASP A 166 -20.92 -11.89 -8.02
C ASP A 166 -19.39 -12.03 -8.06
N ALA A 167 -18.76 -11.65 -9.18
CA ALA A 167 -17.31 -11.83 -9.34
C ALA A 167 -16.49 -11.03 -8.32
N ASP A 168 -16.98 -9.89 -7.81
CA ASP A 168 -16.27 -9.08 -6.83
C ASP A 168 -15.99 -9.89 -5.54
N GLU A 169 -16.91 -10.79 -5.18
CA GLU A 169 -16.82 -11.67 -4.01
C GLU A 169 -16.25 -13.04 -4.36
N ALA A 170 -16.61 -13.61 -5.52
CA ALA A 170 -16.41 -15.02 -5.81
C ALA A 170 -15.14 -15.35 -6.60
N ASN A 171 -14.57 -14.39 -7.34
CA ASN A 171 -13.44 -14.68 -8.24
C ASN A 171 -12.08 -14.87 -7.53
N GLY A 172 -12.02 -14.61 -6.22
CA GLY A 172 -10.81 -14.75 -5.41
C GLY A 172 -9.90 -13.51 -5.36
N TYR A 173 -10.22 -12.44 -6.10
CA TYR A 173 -9.46 -11.18 -6.09
C TYR A 173 -9.40 -10.59 -4.69
N ALA A 174 -10.56 -10.42 -4.04
CA ALA A 174 -10.66 -9.78 -2.72
C ALA A 174 -9.77 -10.47 -1.67
N ARG A 175 -9.76 -11.81 -1.65
CA ARG A 175 -8.91 -12.59 -0.74
C ARG A 175 -7.41 -12.38 -1.02
N HIS A 176 -7.03 -12.31 -2.29
CA HIS A 176 -5.62 -12.09 -2.65
C HIS A 176 -5.18 -10.65 -2.36
N ALA A 177 -6.04 -9.67 -2.64
CA ALA A 177 -5.79 -8.26 -2.32
C ALA A 177 -5.66 -8.04 -0.80
N GLU A 178 -6.51 -8.70 0.00
CA GLU A 178 -6.45 -8.64 1.46
C GLU A 178 -5.08 -9.11 2.00
N PHE A 179 -4.46 -10.12 1.38
CA PHE A 179 -3.12 -10.57 1.76
C PHE A 179 -2.09 -9.43 1.65
N TYR A 180 -2.07 -8.69 0.54
CA TYR A 180 -1.13 -7.57 0.35
C TYR A 180 -1.49 -6.35 1.18
N VAL A 181 -2.79 -6.09 1.40
CA VAL A 181 -3.23 -5.04 2.34
C VAL A 181 -2.70 -5.33 3.75
N ARG A 182 -2.80 -6.58 4.21
CA ARG A 182 -2.25 -6.99 5.51
C ARG A 182 -0.72 -6.94 5.54
N ALA A 183 -0.05 -7.30 4.44
CA ALA A 183 1.38 -7.15 4.31
C ALA A 183 1.82 -5.68 4.41
N ALA A 184 1.04 -4.74 3.91
CA ALA A 184 1.31 -3.30 4.04
C ALA A 184 0.90 -2.70 5.38
N GLY A 185 -0.10 -3.28 6.06
CA GLY A 185 -0.90 -2.64 7.11
C GLY A 185 -0.09 -1.85 8.14
N ASN A 186 0.96 -2.45 8.71
CA ASN A 186 1.76 -1.85 9.77
C ASN A 186 3.02 -1.11 9.27
N HIS A 187 3.29 -1.10 7.97
CA HIS A 187 4.44 -0.41 7.37
C HIS A 187 4.08 1.05 7.06
N PRO A 188 4.60 2.04 7.82
CA PRO A 188 4.37 3.45 7.52
C PRO A 188 4.98 3.90 6.19
N SER A 189 5.98 3.17 5.68
CA SER A 189 6.57 3.40 4.36
C SER A 189 5.60 3.18 3.20
N VAL A 190 4.60 2.30 3.33
CA VAL A 190 3.66 2.04 2.24
C VAL A 190 2.62 3.15 2.21
N VAL A 191 2.69 3.99 1.18
CA VAL A 191 1.84 5.18 1.03
C VAL A 191 0.88 5.09 -0.15
N PHE A 192 1.14 4.17 -1.09
CA PHE A 192 0.28 3.86 -2.22
C PHE A 192 0.09 2.36 -2.40
N TYR A 193 -0.98 2.00 -3.12
CA TYR A 193 -1.07 0.75 -3.86
C TYR A 193 -0.95 1.03 -5.36
N SER A 194 0.01 0.39 -6.03
CA SER A 194 0.15 0.41 -7.49
C SER A 194 -0.70 -0.70 -8.11
N MET A 195 -1.56 -0.34 -9.06
CA MET A 195 -2.54 -1.27 -9.66
C MET A 195 -2.49 -1.24 -11.18
N SER A 196 -3.02 -2.30 -11.80
CA SER A 196 -3.35 -2.31 -13.24
C SER A 196 -2.22 -1.99 -14.21
N HIS A 197 -0.98 -2.39 -13.88
CA HIS A 197 0.23 -2.07 -14.64
C HIS A 197 0.03 -2.21 -16.16
N ASN A 198 0.04 -1.06 -16.84
CA ASN A 198 0.00 -0.93 -18.30
C ASN A 198 -1.25 -1.54 -18.96
N ALA A 199 -2.35 -1.68 -18.22
CA ALA A 199 -3.54 -2.39 -18.69
C ALA A 199 -4.77 -1.50 -18.89
N THR A 200 -4.67 -0.18 -18.62
CA THR A 200 -5.83 0.73 -18.72
C THR A 200 -5.56 2.08 -19.40
N GLY A 201 -4.41 2.20 -20.07
CA GLY A 201 -4.10 3.34 -20.93
C GLY A 201 -5.05 3.44 -22.12
N TYR A 202 -5.05 4.60 -22.78
CA TYR A 202 -5.92 4.91 -23.92
C TYR A 202 -5.23 5.91 -24.85
N SER A 203 -5.67 5.96 -26.11
CA SER A 203 -5.13 6.93 -27.07
C SER A 203 -5.21 8.35 -26.54
N GLU A 204 -4.22 9.19 -26.85
CA GLU A 204 -4.15 10.58 -26.41
C GLU A 204 -3.94 10.80 -24.89
N ASP A 205 -3.69 9.76 -24.09
CA ASP A 205 -3.38 9.90 -22.65
C ASP A 205 -2.03 10.59 -22.35
N MET A 206 -1.25 10.87 -23.40
CA MET A 206 -0.01 11.66 -23.38
C MET A 206 -0.12 12.96 -24.19
N ASN A 207 -1.26 13.25 -24.81
CA ASN A 207 -1.42 14.45 -25.62
C ASN A 207 -1.58 15.68 -24.70
N PRO A 208 -0.65 16.66 -24.74
CA PRO A 208 -0.69 17.82 -23.84
C PRO A 208 -1.97 18.66 -23.95
N ASP A 209 -2.65 18.64 -25.09
CA ASP A 209 -3.92 19.35 -25.30
C ASP A 209 -5.13 18.58 -24.72
N MET A 210 -4.94 17.31 -24.33
CA MET A 210 -5.99 16.41 -23.84
C MET A 210 -5.76 15.87 -22.43
N ILE A 211 -4.62 16.19 -21.78
CA ILE A 211 -4.36 15.85 -20.37
C ILE A 211 -5.07 16.80 -19.38
N ASP A 212 -6.34 17.09 -19.64
CA ASP A 212 -7.18 17.97 -18.82
C ASP A 212 -7.89 17.25 -17.66
N GLY A 213 -7.74 15.92 -17.57
CA GLY A 213 -8.43 15.06 -16.62
C GLY A 213 -9.89 14.75 -16.97
N ILE A 214 -10.43 15.36 -18.04
CA ILE A 214 -11.82 15.22 -18.51
C ILE A 214 -11.86 14.31 -19.73
N GLN A 215 -11.03 14.60 -20.74
CA GLN A 215 -10.97 13.86 -21.99
C GLN A 215 -10.31 12.51 -21.77
N ASN A 216 -10.94 11.47 -22.31
CA ASN A 216 -10.58 10.11 -21.95
C ASN A 216 -10.97 9.09 -23.04
N PRO A 217 -10.63 9.29 -24.33
CA PRO A 217 -11.17 8.51 -25.46
C PRO A 217 -10.75 7.03 -25.44
N ARG A 218 -11.42 6.23 -24.60
CA ARG A 218 -11.19 4.79 -24.46
C ARG A 218 -11.87 4.07 -25.61
N ASP A 219 -11.11 3.26 -26.32
CA ASP A 219 -11.69 2.23 -27.16
C ASP A 219 -12.40 1.16 -26.31
N SER A 220 -13.02 0.17 -26.97
CA SER A 220 -13.76 -0.88 -26.27
C SER A 220 -12.88 -1.72 -25.32
N TRP A 221 -11.60 -1.90 -25.65
CA TRP A 221 -10.67 -2.66 -24.81
C TRP A 221 -10.32 -1.86 -23.55
N ALA A 222 -9.92 -0.60 -23.70
CA ALA A 222 -9.55 0.29 -22.61
C ALA A 222 -10.73 0.54 -21.68
N LEU A 223 -11.95 0.70 -22.22
CA LEU A 223 -13.16 0.90 -21.43
C LEU A 223 -13.51 -0.33 -20.58
N ARG A 224 -13.39 -1.53 -21.15
CA ARG A 224 -13.62 -2.77 -20.41
C ARG A 224 -12.60 -2.93 -19.29
N ASN A 225 -11.33 -2.69 -19.58
CA ASN A 225 -10.26 -2.84 -18.60
C ASN A 225 -10.32 -1.79 -17.50
N SER A 226 -10.63 -0.53 -17.82
CA SER A 226 -10.79 0.51 -16.80
C SER A 226 -11.95 0.19 -15.85
N LYS A 227 -13.06 -0.38 -16.34
CA LYS A 227 -14.16 -0.85 -15.48
C LYS A 227 -13.72 -1.94 -14.51
N ARG A 228 -12.97 -2.94 -14.97
CA ARG A 228 -12.44 -4.02 -14.11
C ARG A 228 -11.42 -3.48 -13.09
N ALA A 229 -10.55 -2.59 -13.53
CA ALA A 229 -9.59 -1.91 -12.66
C ALA A 229 -10.28 -1.08 -11.57
N SER A 230 -11.37 -0.37 -11.88
CA SER A 230 -12.15 0.37 -10.88
C SER A 230 -12.83 -0.54 -9.87
N ARG A 231 -13.36 -1.70 -10.29
CA ARG A 231 -13.89 -2.72 -9.36
C ARG A 231 -12.82 -3.22 -8.40
N ALA A 232 -11.66 -3.59 -8.94
CA ALA A 232 -10.49 -4.00 -8.16
C ALA A 232 -10.03 -2.91 -7.17
N ALA A 233 -9.95 -1.65 -7.61
CA ALA A 233 -9.57 -0.52 -6.76
C ALA A 233 -10.59 -0.26 -5.63
N ALA A 234 -11.88 -0.42 -5.90
CA ALA A 234 -12.93 -0.29 -4.89
C ALA A 234 -12.78 -1.35 -3.78
N ILE A 235 -12.47 -2.60 -4.15
CA ILE A 235 -12.19 -3.68 -3.19
C ILE A 235 -10.98 -3.32 -2.31
N VAL A 236 -9.86 -2.92 -2.92
CA VAL A 236 -8.64 -2.53 -2.17
C VAL A 236 -8.90 -1.34 -1.24
N THR A 237 -9.62 -0.32 -1.72
CA THR A 237 -9.98 0.86 -0.92
C THR A 237 -10.89 0.51 0.25
N GLY A 238 -11.82 -0.44 0.06
CA GLY A 238 -12.67 -0.95 1.14
C GLY A 238 -11.89 -1.72 2.20
N LEU A 239 -10.81 -2.40 1.81
CA LEU A 239 -9.92 -3.12 2.73
C LEU A 239 -8.97 -2.18 3.49
N ASP A 240 -8.47 -1.13 2.84
CA ASP A 240 -7.57 -0.15 3.44
C ASP A 240 -7.77 1.25 2.83
N PRO A 241 -8.63 2.07 3.44
CA PRO A 241 -8.88 3.44 2.99
C PRO A 241 -7.74 4.41 3.36
N GLY A 242 -6.73 3.96 4.12
CA GLY A 242 -5.63 4.82 4.61
C GLY A 242 -4.49 5.02 3.60
N ARG A 243 -4.57 4.41 2.43
CA ARG A 243 -3.54 4.47 1.37
C ARG A 243 -4.17 4.82 0.03
N ILE A 244 -3.42 5.55 -0.79
CA ILE A 244 -3.91 6.00 -2.09
C ILE A 244 -3.73 4.87 -3.12
N VAL A 245 -4.77 4.54 -3.86
CA VAL A 245 -4.67 3.68 -5.04
C VAL A 245 -4.34 4.53 -6.26
N TYR A 246 -3.32 4.13 -7.02
CA TYR A 246 -3.10 4.65 -8.38
C TYR A 246 -2.94 3.50 -9.37
N HIS A 247 -3.27 3.77 -10.63
CA HIS A 247 -3.11 2.82 -11.72
C HIS A 247 -1.88 3.19 -12.55
N HIS A 248 -1.01 2.24 -12.87
CA HIS A 248 0.24 2.51 -13.59
C HIS A 248 -0.02 2.59 -15.10
N SER A 249 0.34 3.71 -15.74
CA SER A 249 0.06 4.04 -17.15
C SER A 249 -1.41 3.90 -17.52
N SER A 250 -2.24 4.81 -17.02
CA SER A 250 -3.71 4.68 -17.02
C SER A 250 -4.45 5.99 -17.31
N GLY A 251 -3.72 7.04 -17.71
CA GLY A 251 -4.21 8.40 -17.86
C GLY A 251 -4.96 8.83 -16.60
N ASN A 252 -6.13 9.46 -16.77
CA ASN A 252 -6.99 9.97 -15.70
C ASN A 252 -7.78 8.91 -14.89
N LEU A 253 -7.31 7.65 -14.79
CA LEU A 253 -7.99 6.64 -13.98
C LEU A 253 -7.58 6.76 -12.49
N GLY A 254 -8.44 7.40 -11.70
CA GLY A 254 -8.27 7.54 -10.25
C GLY A 254 -7.78 8.94 -9.85
N PRO A 255 -7.07 9.08 -8.71
CA PRO A 255 -6.69 10.38 -8.16
C PRO A 255 -5.50 11.06 -8.87
N MET A 256 -4.87 10.38 -9.84
CA MET A 256 -3.67 10.82 -10.53
C MET A 256 -3.79 10.56 -12.03
N HIS A 257 -3.20 11.44 -12.85
CA HIS A 257 -2.97 11.15 -14.27
C HIS A 257 -1.61 10.49 -14.43
N THR A 258 -1.56 9.25 -14.93
CA THR A 258 -0.32 8.47 -15.05
C THR A 258 -0.10 7.99 -16.47
N SER A 259 1.09 8.24 -17.02
CA SER A 259 1.48 7.82 -18.37
C SER A 259 2.94 7.41 -18.38
N ASN A 260 3.29 6.44 -19.23
CA ASN A 260 4.69 6.06 -19.44
C ASN A 260 5.24 6.80 -20.65
N PHE A 261 6.32 7.55 -20.45
CA PHE A 261 7.04 8.21 -21.54
C PHE A 261 8.29 7.39 -21.88
N TYR A 262 8.36 6.93 -23.12
CA TYR A 262 9.54 6.27 -23.69
C TYR A 262 10.10 7.18 -24.78
N ALA A 263 11.37 7.57 -24.65
CA ALA A 263 12.09 8.37 -25.62
C ALA A 263 12.89 7.50 -26.59
#